data_AF-A0A2V4WH59-F1
#
_entry.id   AF-A0A2V4WH59-F1
#
_cell.length_a   1.000
_cell.length_b   1.000
_cell.length_c   1.000
_cell.angle_alpha   90.00
_cell.angle_beta   90.00
_cell.angle_gamma   90.00
#
_symmetry.space_group_name_H-M   'P 1'
#
loop_
_entity.id
_entity.type
_entity.pdbx_description
1 polymer ?
#
loop_
_entity_poly.entity_id
_entity_poly.type
_entity_poly.pdbx_seq_one_letter_code
_entity_poly.pdbx_strand_id
1 'polypeptide(L)'
;MNKQAEFGSYTAHQPNYEAFKENGKLDDYAYQSLVHMQNASHHLSWALTVLDHANIPVELLEEIRLAVIKTSTTFGDLEEKLRVYKK
;
A
#
# COMPACT_ATOMS: atom_id res chain seq x y z
N MET A 1 -13.13 24.69 8.18
CA MET A 1 -13.51 24.79 6.76
C MET A 1 -13.23 23.46 6.09
N ASN A 2 -14.27 22.73 5.68
CA ASN A 2 -14.14 21.53 4.86
C ASN A 2 -13.69 21.97 3.46
N LYS A 3 -12.37 21.96 3.19
CA LYS A 3 -11.87 22.10 1.82
C LYS A 3 -12.12 20.77 1.11
N GLN A 4 -13.13 20.75 0.24
CA GLN A 4 -13.31 19.66 -0.71
C GLN A 4 -12.15 19.71 -1.71
N ALA A 5 -11.60 18.56 -2.10
CA ALA A 5 -10.53 18.52 -3.09
C ALA A 5 -11.05 19.08 -4.42
N GLU A 6 -10.26 19.94 -5.06
CA GLU A 6 -10.61 20.52 -6.35
C GLU A 6 -10.57 19.43 -7.42
N PHE A 7 -11.65 19.29 -8.21
CA PHE A 7 -11.74 18.26 -9.25
C PHE A 7 -10.54 18.35 -10.22
N GLY A 8 -9.84 17.23 -10.43
CA GLY A 8 -8.62 17.17 -11.25
C GLY A 8 -7.30 17.43 -10.51
N SER A 9 -7.35 17.77 -9.22
CA SER A 9 -6.14 17.89 -8.39
C SER A 9 -5.61 16.52 -7.93
N TYR A 10 -4.33 16.45 -7.56
CA TYR A 10 -3.72 15.28 -6.94
C TYR A 10 -4.56 14.75 -5.76
N THR A 11 -5.10 15.65 -4.94
CA THR A 11 -5.94 15.31 -3.79
C THR A 11 -7.30 14.74 -4.20
N ALA A 12 -7.86 15.13 -5.35
CA ALA A 12 -9.13 14.57 -5.84
C ALA A 12 -9.01 13.13 -6.37
N HIS A 13 -7.80 12.69 -6.70
CA HIS A 13 -7.53 11.34 -7.21
C HIS A 13 -6.71 10.48 -6.25
N GLN A 14 -6.36 11.01 -5.07
CA GLN A 14 -5.60 10.27 -4.08
C GLN A 14 -6.43 9.07 -3.57
N PRO A 15 -5.91 7.84 -3.65
CA PRO A 15 -6.57 6.69 -3.02
C PRO A 15 -6.72 6.94 -1.50
N ASN A 16 -7.85 6.53 -0.92
CA ASN A 16 -8.17 6.75 0.50
C ASN A 16 -8.23 8.22 0.97
N TYR A 17 -8.41 9.20 0.06
CA TYR A 17 -8.50 10.61 0.42
C TYR A 17 -9.53 10.90 1.52
N GLU A 18 -10.78 10.43 1.37
CA GLU A 18 -11.83 10.68 2.36
C GLU A 18 -11.50 10.06 3.72
N ALA A 19 -10.89 8.86 3.73
CA ALA A 19 -10.44 8.24 4.98
C ALA A 19 -9.33 9.07 5.66
N PHE A 20 -8.37 9.60 4.90
CA PHE A 20 -7.35 10.49 5.47
C PHE A 20 -7.94 11.79 5.99
N LYS A 21 -8.94 12.35 5.30
CA LYS A 21 -9.67 13.53 5.75
C LYS A 21 -10.45 13.30 7.04
N GLU A 22 -11.22 12.23 7.11
CA GLU A 22 -12.00 11.86 8.31
C GLU A 22 -11.11 11.62 9.54
N ASN A 23 -9.90 11.08 9.34
CA ASN A 23 -8.93 10.84 10.41
C ASN A 23 -8.02 12.04 10.72
N GLY A 24 -8.18 13.18 10.04
CA GLY A 24 -7.32 14.36 10.24
C GLY A 24 -5.86 14.14 9.81
N LYS A 25 -5.64 13.28 8.81
CA LYS A 25 -4.32 12.83 8.32
C LYS A 25 -3.95 13.35 6.94
N LEU A 26 -4.66 14.37 6.42
CA LEU A 26 -4.41 14.93 5.07
C LEU A 26 -3.00 15.53 4.88
N ASP A 27 -2.39 16.03 5.95
CA ASP A 27 -1.02 16.60 5.89
C ASP A 27 0.05 15.64 6.44
N ASP A 28 -0.35 14.44 6.90
CA ASP A 28 0.53 13.42 7.45
C ASP A 28 1.01 12.47 6.34
N TYR A 29 1.88 12.99 5.47
CA TYR A 29 2.36 12.24 4.29
C TYR A 29 3.14 10.97 4.64
N ALA A 30 3.78 10.92 5.81
CA ALA A 30 4.45 9.73 6.31
C ALA A 30 3.42 8.63 6.66
N TYR A 31 2.35 9.00 7.37
CA TYR A 31 1.23 8.10 7.62
C TYR A 31 0.52 7.66 6.35
N GLN A 32 0.27 8.57 5.40
CA GLN A 32 -0.36 8.22 4.12
C GLN A 32 0.48 7.20 3.35
N SER A 33 1.80 7.41 3.29
CA SER A 33 2.74 6.48 2.66
C SER A 33 2.69 5.11 3.34
N LEU A 34 2.68 5.07 4.68
CA LEU A 34 2.55 3.84 5.45
C LEU A 34 1.27 3.07 5.09
N VAL A 35 0.11 3.75 5.03
CA VAL A 35 -1.17 3.12 4.66
C VAL A 35 -1.12 2.57 3.23
N HIS A 36 -0.53 3.29 2.28
CA HIS A 36 -0.40 2.80 0.91
C HIS A 36 0.53 1.60 0.79
N MET A 37 1.65 1.57 1.51
CA MET A 37 2.57 0.43 1.54
C MET A 37 1.91 -0.80 2.16
N GLN A 38 1.16 -0.62 3.24
CA GLN A 38 0.39 -1.71 3.87
C GLN A 38 -0.67 -2.28 2.92
N ASN A 39 -1.38 -1.42 2.18
CA ASN A 39 -2.35 -1.87 1.18
C ASN A 39 -1.67 -2.63 0.04
N ALA A 40 -0.50 -2.18 -0.43
CA ALA A 40 0.26 -2.89 -1.44
C ALA A 40 0.71 -4.27 -0.93
N SER A 41 1.22 -4.37 0.30
CA SER A 41 1.54 -5.65 0.97
C SER A 41 0.33 -6.59 1.02
N HIS A 42 -0.84 -6.07 1.39
CA HIS A 42 -2.08 -6.84 1.44
C HIS A 42 -2.47 -7.39 0.07
N HIS A 43 -2.42 -6.57 -0.99
CA HIS A 43 -2.73 -7.00 -2.35
C HIS A 43 -1.73 -8.03 -2.89
N LEU A 44 -0.44 -7.89 -2.61
CA LEU A 44 0.57 -8.88 -3.02
C LEU A 44 0.34 -10.23 -2.33
N SER A 45 0.00 -10.22 -1.03
CA SER A 45 -0.37 -11.44 -0.31
C SER A 45 -1.61 -12.10 -0.92
N TRP A 46 -2.65 -11.31 -1.21
CA TRP A 46 -3.86 -11.81 -1.84
C TRP A 46 -3.63 -12.36 -3.25
N ALA A 47 -2.72 -11.76 -4.02
CA ALA A 47 -2.35 -12.28 -5.34
C ALA A 47 -1.83 -13.72 -5.25
N LEU A 48 -1.02 -14.05 -4.23
CA LEU A 48 -0.58 -15.43 -4.00
C LEU A 48 -1.75 -16.36 -3.67
N THR A 49 -2.69 -15.92 -2.83
CA THR A 49 -3.91 -16.69 -2.53
C THR A 49 -4.74 -16.97 -3.77
N VAL A 50 -4.87 -16.00 -4.68
CA VAL A 50 -5.60 -16.21 -5.94
C VAL A 50 -4.84 -17.17 -6.87
N LEU A 51 -3.50 -17.10 -6.91
CA LEU A 51 -2.67 -17.99 -7.72
C LEU A 51 -2.74 -19.46 -7.27
N ASP A 52 -2.96 -19.72 -5.98
CA ASP A 52 -3.20 -21.08 -5.48
C ASP A 52 -4.47 -21.73 -6.08
N HIS A 53 -5.35 -20.94 -6.70
CA HIS A 53 -6.55 -21.42 -7.40
C HIS A 53 -6.37 -21.47 -8.94
N ALA A 54 -5.20 -21.13 -9.46
CA ALA A 54 -4.91 -21.10 -10.89
C ALA A 54 -4.01 -22.29 -11.29
N ASN A 55 -4.25 -22.86 -12.48
CA ASN A 55 -3.37 -23.89 -13.04
C ASN A 55 -2.21 -23.23 -13.80
N ILE A 56 -1.19 -22.81 -13.05
CA ILE A 56 0.01 -22.12 -13.55
C ILE A 56 1.25 -23.03 -13.42
N PRO A 57 2.27 -22.89 -14.30
CA PRO A 57 3.52 -23.62 -14.16
C PRO A 57 4.18 -23.38 -12.80
N VAL A 58 4.72 -24.44 -12.20
CA VAL A 58 5.35 -24.39 -10.86
C VAL A 58 6.51 -23.41 -10.84
N GLU A 59 7.33 -23.38 -11.90
CA GLU A 59 8.47 -22.45 -11.98
C GLU A 59 7.99 -20.99 -11.93
N LEU A 60 6.92 -20.67 -12.65
CA LEU A 60 6.35 -19.31 -12.67
C LEU A 60 5.73 -18.94 -11.31
N LEU A 61 5.05 -19.88 -10.65
CA LEU A 61 4.50 -19.65 -9.30
C LEU A 61 5.62 -19.34 -8.29
N GLU A 62 6.72 -20.08 -8.35
CA GLU A 62 7.87 -19.85 -7.46
C GLU A 62 8.58 -18.52 -7.75
N GLU A 63 8.72 -18.13 -9.02
CA GLU A 63 9.23 -16.79 -9.38
C GLU A 63 8.37 -15.67 -8.79
N ILE A 64 7.04 -15.79 -8.89
CA ILE A 64 6.10 -14.81 -8.32
C ILE A 64 6.19 -14.82 -6.78
N ARG A 65 6.23 -15.98 -6.14
CA ARG A 65 6.38 -16.11 -4.67
C ARG A 65 7.64 -15.41 -4.17
N LEU A 66 8.78 -15.64 -4.83
CA LEU A 66 10.05 -15.00 -4.47
C LEU A 66 9.98 -13.47 -4.63
N ALA A 67 9.37 -12.98 -5.71
CA ALA A 67 9.17 -11.55 -5.93
C ALA A 67 8.28 -10.91 -4.85
N VAL A 68 7.18 -11.58 -4.47
CA VAL A 68 6.28 -11.12 -3.41
C VAL A 68 6.99 -11.11 -2.06
N ILE A 69 7.69 -12.19 -1.69
CA ILE A 69 8.44 -12.27 -0.42
C ILE A 69 9.46 -11.13 -0.33
N LYS A 70 10.28 -10.95 -1.38
CA LYS A 70 11.29 -9.89 -1.42
C LYS A 70 10.68 -8.50 -1.25
N THR A 71 9.56 -8.25 -1.93
CA THR A 71 8.88 -6.95 -1.89
C THR A 71 8.28 -6.72 -0.50
N SER A 72 7.60 -7.71 0.07
CA SER A 72 7.01 -7.64 1.42
C SER A 72 8.05 -7.43 2.51
N THR A 73 9.21 -8.10 2.44
CA THR A 73 10.33 -7.84 3.38
C THR A 73 10.82 -6.41 3.26
N THR A 74 11.02 -5.92 2.03
CA THR A 74 11.46 -4.54 1.78
C THR A 74 10.45 -3.52 2.31
N PHE A 75 9.14 -3.78 2.11
CA PHE A 75 8.09 -2.93 2.66
C PHE A 75 8.12 -2.94 4.18
N GLY A 76 8.19 -4.11 4.83
CA GLY A 76 8.28 -4.20 6.29
C GLY A 76 9.40 -3.36 6.88
N ASP A 77 10.61 -3.41 6.32
CA ASP A 77 11.76 -2.63 6.78
C ASP A 77 11.54 -1.11 6.63
N LEU A 78 10.89 -0.68 5.55
CA LEU A 78 10.58 0.72 5.29
C LEU A 78 9.41 1.23 6.14
N GLU A 79 8.40 0.39 6.36
CA GLU A 79 7.28 0.68 7.26
C GLU A 79 7.77 0.90 8.69
N GLU A 80 8.68 0.06 9.19
CA GLU A 80 9.31 0.24 10.51
C GLU A 80 10.07 1.57 10.60
N LYS A 81 10.85 1.91 9.57
CA LYS A 81 11.54 3.22 9.49
C LYS A 81 10.57 4.39 9.48
N LEU A 82 9.44 4.27 8.79
CA LEU A 82 8.38 5.30 8.76
C LEU A 82 7.63 5.39 10.09
N ARG A 83 7.40 4.28 10.80
CA ARG A 83 6.74 4.27 12.12
C ARG A 83 7.53 5.04 13.17
N VAL A 84 8.87 4.97 13.11
CA VAL A 84 9.75 5.72 14.02
C VAL A 84 10.08 7.12 13.52
N TYR A 85 9.74 7.47 12.28
CA TYR A 85 9.97 8.78 11.71
C TYR A 85 9.08 9.82 12.42
N LYS A 86 9.70 10.61 13.30
CA LYS A 86 9.07 11.78 13.91
C LYS A 86 9.51 13.02 13.14
N LYS A 87 8.55 13.78 12.64
CA LYS A 87 8.77 15.12 12.08
C LYS A 87 8.84 16.15 13.20
#